data_AF-M6ZRJ0-F1
#
_entry.id   AF-M6ZRJ0-F1
#
_cell.length_a   1.000
_cell.length_b   1.000
_cell.length_c   1.000
_cell.angle_alpha   90.00
_cell.angle_beta   90.00
_cell.angle_gamma   90.00
#
_symmetry.space_group_name_H-M   'P 1'
#
loop_
_entity.id
_entity.type
_entity.pdbx_description
1 polymer ?
#
loop_
_entity_poly.entity_id
_entity_poly.type
_entity_poly.pdbx_seq_one_letter_code
_entity_poly.pdbx_strand_id
1 'polypeptide(L)' 'MILKRILITGSFGFLGGRIAQYFGQLNEYELILGTTKNFELPDYIRFGKVILIDWNPQA' A
#
# COMPACT_ATOMS: atom_id res chain seq x y z
N MET A 1 11.79 -16.09 6.92
CA MET A 1 12.34 -14.83 6.38
C MET A 1 11.49 -13.70 6.94
N ILE A 2 12.08 -12.62 7.45
CA ILE A 2 11.33 -11.49 8.02
C ILE A 2 11.15 -10.45 6.90
N LEU A 3 9.91 -10.13 6.54
CA LEU A 3 9.59 -9.09 5.55
C LEU A 3 9.76 -7.70 6.16
N LYS A 4 10.29 -6.75 5.39
CA LYS A 4 10.34 -5.34 5.78
C LYS A 4 9.00 -4.69 5.47
N ARG A 5 8.44 -3.90 6.40
CA ARG A 5 7.14 -3.24 6.18
C ARG A 5 7.31 -1.85 5.57
N ILE A 6 6.46 -1.54 4.59
CA ILE A 6 6.38 -0.20 3.99
C ILE A 6 4.93 0.27 4.02
N LEU A 7 4.69 1.48 4.54
CA LEU A 7 3.43 2.21 4.36
C LEU A 7 3.55 3.10 3.13
N ILE A 8 2.64 2.96 2.17
CA ILE A 8 2.55 3.81 0.99
C ILE A 8 1.25 4.59 1.06
N THR A 9 1.33 5.90 1.21
CA THR A 9 0.17 6.79 1.22
C THR A 9 -0.14 7.29 -0.18
N GLY A 10 -1.41 7.58 -0.48
CA GLY A 10 -1.82 7.83 -1.87
C GLY A 10 -1.47 6.64 -2.79
N SER A 11 -1.55 5.43 -2.23
CA SER A 11 -1.08 4.17 -2.83
C SER A 11 -1.73 3.80 -4.17
N PHE A 12 -2.85 4.42 -4.51
CA PHE A 12 -3.55 4.25 -5.80
C PHE A 12 -3.42 5.49 -6.72
N GLY A 13 -2.62 6.47 -6.33
CA GLY A 13 -2.30 7.65 -7.14
C GLY A 13 -1.11 7.43 -8.08
N PHE A 14 -0.75 8.44 -8.86
CA PHE A 14 0.28 8.34 -9.90
C PHE A 14 1.66 7.89 -9.38
N LEU A 15 2.12 8.47 -8.26
CA LEU A 15 3.42 8.12 -7.67
C LEU A 15 3.30 6.91 -6.74
N GLY A 16 2.37 6.97 -5.79
CA GLY A 16 2.15 5.90 -4.81
C GLY A 16 1.83 4.55 -5.46
N GLY A 17 1.04 4.54 -6.54
CA GLY A 17 0.71 3.33 -7.30
C GLY A 17 1.92 2.67 -7.95
N ARG A 18 2.82 3.45 -8.55
CA ARG A 18 4.05 2.89 -9.15
C ARG A 18 5.02 2.37 -8.11
N ILE A 19 5.13 3.07 -6.97
CA ILE A 19 5.94 2.61 -5.84
C ILE A 19 5.34 1.30 -5.28
N ALA A 20 4.02 1.22 -5.11
CA ALA A 20 3.32 0.02 -4.64
C ALA A 20 3.50 -1.15 -5.60
N GLN A 21 3.39 -0.91 -6.90
CA GLN A 21 3.63 -1.94 -7.91
C GLN A 21 5.08 -2.44 -7.89
N TYR A 22 6.06 -1.54 -7.82
CA TYR A 22 7.47 -1.91 -7.79
C TYR A 22 7.80 -2.78 -6.56
N PHE A 23 7.47 -2.30 -5.35
CA PHE A 23 7.80 -3.05 -4.13
C PHE A 23 6.93 -4.29 -3.94
N GLY A 24 5.69 -4.30 -4.43
CA GLY A 24 4.74 -5.40 -4.24
C GLY A 24 5.11 -6.68 -5.01
N GLN A 25 5.92 -6.51 -6.06
CA GLN A 25 6.48 -7.60 -6.86
C GLN A 25 7.77 -8.19 -6.25
N LEU A 26 8.37 -7.53 -5.25
CA LEU A 26 9.57 -8.00 -4.56
C LEU A 26 9.17 -8.87 -3.36
N ASN A 27 9.85 -10.01 -3.18
CA ASN A 27 9.54 -10.97 -2.10
C ASN A 27 10.12 -10.57 -0.73
N GLU A 28 10.52 -9.31 -0.58
CA GLU A 28 11.22 -8.80 0.60
C GLU A 28 10.34 -7.89 1.48
N TYR A 29 9.18 -7.48 0.96
CA TYR A 29 8.36 -6.44 1.56
C TYR A 29 6.93 -6.92 1.86
N GLU A 30 6.38 -6.43 2.97
CA GLU A 30 4.95 -6.42 3.25
C GLU A 30 4.44 -4.99 3.07
N LEU A 31 3.49 -4.78 2.17
CA LEU A 31 2.97 -3.46 1.84
C LEU A 31 1.68 -3.13 2.59
N ILE A 32 1.65 -1.95 3.21
CA ILE A 32 0.44 -1.33 3.73
C ILE A 32 0.06 -0.20 2.78
N LEU A 33 -1.03 -0.38 2.04
CA LEU A 33 -1.52 0.59 1.08
C LEU A 33 -2.53 1.53 1.74
N GLY A 34 -2.09 2.74 2.06
CA GLY A 34 -2.92 3.80 2.62
C GLY A 34 -3.66 4.58 1.54
N THR A 35 -4.98 4.68 1.66
CA THR A 35 -5.88 5.34 0.70
C THR A 35 -7.08 5.96 1.40
N THR A 36 -7.67 7.00 0.83
CA THR A 36 -8.92 7.62 1.32
C THR A 36 -10.18 6.95 0.77
N LYS A 37 -10.01 6.01 -0.16
CA LYS A 37 -11.11 5.29 -0.82
C LYS A 37 -10.97 3.80 -0.59
N ASN A 38 -12.10 3.09 -0.61
CA ASN A 38 -12.11 1.65 -0.52
C ASN A 38 -11.63 1.03 -1.84
N PHE A 39 -10.51 0.31 -1.79
CA PHE A 39 -9.94 -0.43 -2.90
C PHE A 39 -9.62 -1.85 -2.44
N GLU A 40 -9.66 -2.80 -3.37
CA GLU A 40 -9.16 -4.15 -3.14
C GLU A 40 -7.63 -4.18 -3.24
N LEU A 41 -7.01 -5.17 -2.60
CA LEU A 41 -5.58 -5.40 -2.73
C LEU A 41 -5.28 -5.87 -4.16
N PRO A 42 -4.40 -5.19 -4.92
CA PRO A 42 -4.06 -5.63 -6.26
C PRO A 42 -3.34 -6.98 -6.28
N ASP A 43 -3.67 -7.84 -7.25
CA ASP A 43 -3.12 -9.20 -7.37
C ASP A 43 -1.59 -9.26 -7.53
N TYR A 44 -0.97 -8.18 -8.01
CA TYR A 44 0.49 -8.10 -8.13
C TYR A 44 1.21 -7.85 -6.80
N ILE A 45 0.49 -7.62 -5.70
CA ILE A 45 1.06 -7.45 -4.37
C ILE A 45 0.99 -8.77 -3.63
N ARG A 46 2.15 -9.40 -3.47
CA ARG A 46 2.22 -10.75 -2.88
C ARG A 46 1.92 -10.77 -1.38
N PHE A 47 2.38 -9.75 -0.66
CA PHE A 47 2.21 -9.62 0.79
C PHE A 47 1.78 -8.19 1.11
N GLY A 48 0.54 -8.00 1.56
CA GLY A 48 0.09 -6.68 1.95
C GLY A 48 -1.39 -6.59 2.30
N LYS A 49 -1.82 -5.37 2.59
CA LYS A 49 -3.22 -5.02 2.86
C LYS A 49 -3.50 -3.58 2.46
N VAL A 50 -4.76 -3.30 2.14
CA VAL A 50 -5.27 -1.95 1.97
C VAL A 50 -5.84 -1.46 3.29
N ILE A 51 -5.50 -0.24 3.69
CA ILE A 51 -6.09 0.43 4.85
C ILE A 51 -6.71 1.75 4.40
N LEU A 52 -7.89 2.03 4.94
CA LEU A 52 -8.50 3.34 4.81
C LEU A 52 -7.78 4.29 5.77
N ILE A 53 -7.34 5.43 5.26
CA ILE A 53 -6.72 6.51 6.03
C ILE A 53 -7.59 7.73 5.88
N ASP A 54 -8.12 8.22 6.99
CA ASP A 54 -8.64 9.57 7.09
C ASP A 54 -7.46 10.51 7.38
N TRP A 55 -7.25 11.47 6.49
CA TRP A 55 -6.22 12.50 6.65
C TRP A 55 -6.69 13.67 7.48
N ASN A 56 -7.96 13.68 7.89
CA ASN A 56 -8.49 14.68 8.79
C ASN A 56 -8.28 14.22 10.25
N PRO A 57 -7.28 14.75 10.98
CA PRO A 57 -7.01 14.32 12.35
C PRO A 57 -8.07 14.83 13.35
N GLN A 58 -9.10 15.57 12.89
CA GLN A 58 -10.08 16.27 13.71
C GLN A 58 -11.53 15.77 13.53
N ALA A 59 -11.75 14.66 12.82
CA ALA A 59 -13.09 14.08 12.67
C ALA A 59 -13.66 13.57 14.01
#